data_AF-A0AAW1NLE1-F1
#
_entry.id   AF-A0AAW1NLE1-F1
#
_cell.length_a   1.000
_cell.length_b   1.000
_cell.length_c   1.000
_cell.angle_alpha   90.00
_cell.angle_beta   90.00
_cell.angle_gamma   90.00
#
_symmetry.space_group_name_H-M   'P 1'
#
loop_
_entity.id
_entity.type
_entity.pdbx_description
1 polymer ?
#
loop_
_entity_poly.entity_id
_entity_poly.type
_entity_poly.pdbx_seq_one_letter_code
_entity_poly.pdbx_strand_id
1 'polypeptide(L)'
;MPASSASLLLLSVLLSGLSCVLGAIHPYNQDYFYAVGDAYIFRGGREGLYASTKEALEKWGNWGEIAPGISNGQSEIKFTQLEFARSQAIASQFEPDEGYTGLIQAVIFEVQDRNLIGYPTPYGYRYCCTKDIVPKTKCHQDRLIVQQKDDGWPKVLDIYFENNDTIALSWDEAITIESTGMYYLWFVICDEDLQAATVRGQTTWKNPTGYLPGMMYPNIKFFGVMSLSYITLGLSGRSAELPLQRDVYHAACTASAHRRGSSGP
;
A
#
# COMPACT_ATOMS: atom_id res chain seq x y z
N MET A 1 -15.01 35.07 -25.51
CA MET A 1 -15.87 33.99 -26.02
C MET A 1 -16.42 33.24 -24.82
N PRO A 2 -17.74 33.23 -24.56
CA PRO A 2 -18.30 32.51 -23.42
C PRO A 2 -18.13 31.00 -23.63
N ALA A 3 -17.59 30.30 -22.65
CA ALA A 3 -17.53 28.84 -22.66
C ALA A 3 -18.96 28.30 -22.77
N SER A 4 -19.21 27.42 -23.75
CA SER A 4 -20.51 26.74 -23.91
C SER A 4 -20.89 26.02 -22.61
N SER A 5 -22.17 26.08 -22.23
CA SER A 5 -22.74 25.41 -21.05
C SER A 5 -22.42 23.90 -21.01
N ALA A 6 -22.25 23.26 -22.17
CA ALA A 6 -21.81 21.87 -22.28
C ALA A 6 -20.35 21.66 -21.82
N SER A 7 -19.46 22.62 -22.06
CA SER A 7 -18.06 22.56 -21.62
C SER A 7 -17.93 22.76 -20.11
N LEU A 8 -18.80 23.57 -19.50
CA LEU A 8 -18.88 23.75 -18.05
C LEU A 8 -19.39 22.48 -17.35
N LEU A 9 -20.39 21.80 -17.95
CA LEU A 9 -20.89 20.50 -17.46
C LEU A 9 -19.84 19.38 -17.58
N LEU A 10 -19.09 19.34 -18.70
CA LEU A 10 -18.03 18.35 -18.87
C LEU A 10 -16.91 18.55 -17.83
N LEU A 11 -16.53 19.81 -17.59
CA LEU A 11 -15.53 20.17 -16.59
C LEU A 11 -16.00 19.83 -15.17
N SER A 12 -17.29 20.08 -14.85
CA SER A 12 -17.83 19.71 -13.53
C SER A 12 -17.88 18.20 -13.31
N VAL A 13 -18.14 17.40 -14.35
CA VAL A 13 -18.10 15.92 -14.28
C VAL A 13 -16.67 15.39 -14.15
N LEU A 14 -15.70 16.02 -14.82
CA LEU A 14 -14.28 15.70 -14.68
C LEU A 14 -13.75 16.03 -13.27
N LEU A 15 -14.19 17.13 -12.66
CA LEU A 15 -13.79 17.51 -11.31
C LEU A 15 -14.48 16.68 -10.21
N SER A 16 -15.74 16.24 -10.41
CA SER A 16 -16.47 15.45 -9.41
C SER A 16 -15.99 13.99 -9.31
N GLY A 17 -15.17 13.52 -10.26
CA GLY A 17 -14.53 12.20 -10.24
C GLY A 17 -13.17 12.13 -9.53
N LEU A 18 -12.66 13.24 -8.99
CA LEU A 18 -11.42 13.26 -8.20
C LEU A 18 -11.67 12.70 -6.80
N SER A 19 -11.97 11.39 -6.71
CA SER A 19 -11.89 10.68 -5.45
C SER A 19 -10.47 10.76 -4.91
N CYS A 20 -10.30 10.87 -3.59
CA CYS A 20 -9.00 10.81 -2.93
C CYS A 20 -8.24 9.58 -3.44
N VAL A 21 -7.14 9.82 -4.15
CA VAL A 21 -6.23 8.74 -4.55
C VAL A 21 -5.60 8.24 -3.27
N LEU A 22 -5.99 7.04 -2.83
CA LEU A 22 -5.27 6.31 -1.81
C LEU A 22 -3.87 6.07 -2.36
N GLY A 23 -2.87 6.65 -1.69
CA GLY A 23 -1.47 6.39 -1.97
C GLY A 23 -1.12 4.92 -1.72
N ALA A 24 0.17 4.56 -1.71
CA ALA A 24 0.60 3.24 -1.26
C ALA A 24 0.37 3.06 0.27
N ILE A 25 -0.90 2.94 0.67
CA ILE A 25 -1.38 2.75 2.02
C ILE A 25 -1.92 1.31 2.11
N HIS A 26 -1.41 0.55 3.06
CA HIS A 26 -1.87 -0.80 3.37
C HIS A 26 -2.61 -0.79 4.70
N PRO A 27 -3.96 -0.75 4.68
CA PRO A 27 -4.76 -0.84 5.90
C PRO A 27 -4.87 -2.30 6.37
N TYR A 28 -4.94 -2.48 7.68
CA TYR A 28 -5.14 -3.76 8.36
C TYR A 28 -6.36 -3.65 9.27
N ASN A 29 -7.28 -4.59 9.16
CA ASN A 29 -8.56 -4.54 9.86
C ASN A 29 -8.83 -5.84 10.62
N GLN A 30 -8.12 -6.01 11.74
CA GLN A 30 -8.20 -7.22 12.57
C GLN A 30 -7.88 -8.48 11.78
N ASP A 31 -6.87 -8.40 10.91
CA ASP A 31 -6.48 -9.51 10.05
C ASP A 31 -5.65 -10.52 10.83
N TYR A 32 -5.82 -11.80 10.49
CA TYR A 32 -5.16 -12.93 11.15
C TYR A 32 -3.82 -13.28 10.51
N PHE A 33 -2.93 -13.86 11.31
CA PHE A 33 -1.67 -14.43 10.86
C PHE A 33 -1.87 -15.84 10.31
N TYR A 34 -1.03 -16.24 9.35
CA TYR A 34 -1.09 -17.57 8.74
C TYR A 34 0.12 -18.40 9.18
N ALA A 35 -0.10 -19.68 9.48
CA ALA A 35 0.99 -20.61 9.77
C ALA A 35 1.88 -20.81 8.53
N VAL A 36 3.18 -20.54 8.67
CA VAL A 36 4.19 -20.70 7.64
C VAL A 36 5.43 -21.34 8.27
N GLY A 37 5.61 -22.64 8.05
CA GLY A 37 6.69 -23.40 8.70
C GLY A 37 6.45 -23.49 10.20
N ASP A 38 7.36 -22.93 10.99
CA ASP A 38 7.32 -22.87 12.46
C ASP A 38 7.00 -21.46 12.99
N ALA A 39 6.41 -20.59 12.17
CA ALA A 39 6.00 -19.24 12.53
C ALA A 39 4.59 -18.93 12.06
N TYR A 40 3.97 -17.90 12.65
CA TYR A 40 2.77 -17.26 12.11
C TYR A 40 3.14 -15.94 11.47
N ILE A 41 2.81 -15.77 10.18
CA ILE A 41 3.24 -14.62 9.37
C ILE A 41 2.03 -13.90 8.78
N PHE A 42 2.00 -12.58 8.96
CA PHE A 42 1.14 -11.67 8.22
C PHE A 42 1.98 -10.82 7.26
N ARG A 43 1.54 -10.70 6.01
CA ARG A 43 2.25 -9.91 4.98
C ARG A 43 1.68 -8.50 4.95
N GLY A 44 2.32 -7.58 5.65
CA GLY A 44 1.87 -6.18 5.79
C GLY A 44 1.94 -5.37 4.50
N GLY A 45 2.88 -5.64 3.61
CA GLY A 45 2.94 -4.89 2.36
C GLY A 45 4.02 -5.37 1.41
N ARG A 46 3.90 -4.94 0.14
CA ARG A 46 4.90 -5.10 -0.90
C ARG A 46 4.82 -3.92 -1.85
N GLU A 47 5.86 -3.11 -1.88
CA GLU A 47 5.88 -1.94 -2.76
C GLU A 47 7.27 -1.68 -3.34
N GLY A 48 7.30 -1.08 -4.53
CA GLY A 48 8.54 -0.58 -5.12
C GLY A 48 8.86 0.80 -4.56
N LEU A 49 10.02 0.92 -3.91
CA LEU A 49 10.49 2.16 -3.34
C LEU A 49 11.81 2.58 -4.00
N TYR A 50 11.89 3.85 -4.38
CA TYR A 50 13.12 4.50 -4.78
C TYR A 50 13.92 4.91 -3.55
N ALA A 51 15.24 4.99 -3.71
CA ALA A 51 16.13 5.52 -2.69
C ALA A 51 15.78 6.99 -2.37
N SER A 52 15.91 7.36 -1.11
CA SER A 52 15.86 8.76 -0.70
C SER A 52 17.00 9.55 -1.36
N THR A 53 16.74 10.83 -1.65
CA THR A 53 17.77 11.77 -2.13
C THR A 53 18.85 11.96 -1.06
N LYS A 54 20.07 12.33 -1.48
CA LYS A 54 21.18 12.55 -0.54
C LYS A 54 20.85 13.64 0.47
N GLU A 55 20.23 14.72 0.01
CA GLU A 55 19.81 15.83 0.85
C GLU A 55 18.76 15.41 1.88
N ALA A 56 17.89 14.46 1.53
CA ALA A 56 16.90 13.92 2.46
C ALA A 56 17.54 12.96 3.48
N LEU A 57 18.48 12.11 3.06
CA LEU A 57 19.22 11.22 3.97
C LEU A 57 20.05 12.01 4.99
N GLU A 58 20.69 13.12 4.57
CA GLU A 58 21.47 13.95 5.49
C GLU A 58 20.60 14.67 6.54
N LYS A 59 19.34 14.99 6.22
CA LYS A 59 18.45 15.78 7.08
C LYS A 59 17.43 14.96 7.88
N TRP A 60 16.98 13.84 7.31
CA TRP A 60 15.89 12.99 7.80
C TRP A 60 16.20 11.50 7.61
N GLY A 61 17.47 11.14 7.44
CA GLY A 61 17.89 9.74 7.30
C GLY A 61 17.83 8.95 8.61
N ASN A 62 17.74 9.64 9.76
CA ASN A 62 17.65 8.96 11.04
C ASN A 62 16.28 8.30 11.22
N TRP A 63 16.28 7.28 12.06
CA TRP A 63 15.10 6.51 12.40
C TRP A 63 13.99 7.39 13.02
N GLY A 64 12.76 7.27 12.51
CA GLY A 64 11.59 8.01 13.01
C GLY A 64 11.47 9.45 12.51
N GLU A 65 12.44 9.97 11.76
CA GLU A 65 12.37 11.33 11.22
C GLU A 65 11.57 11.35 9.90
N ILE A 66 10.63 12.30 9.79
CA ILE A 66 9.79 12.48 8.62
C ILE A 66 9.96 13.91 8.10
N ALA A 67 10.40 14.02 6.85
CA ALA A 67 10.53 15.27 6.14
C ALA A 67 9.16 15.90 5.89
N PRO A 68 9.02 17.23 6.02
CA PRO A 68 7.77 17.92 5.74
C PRO A 68 7.45 17.91 4.24
N GLY A 69 6.16 17.90 3.89
CA GLY A 69 5.69 17.91 2.50
C GLY A 69 5.57 16.51 1.87
N ILE A 70 5.15 16.48 0.60
CA ILE A 70 4.85 15.22 -0.12
C ILE A 70 6.01 14.79 -1.02
N SER A 71 6.54 15.71 -1.82
CA SER A 71 7.67 15.48 -2.74
C SER A 71 8.93 16.13 -2.18
N ASN A 72 9.40 15.59 -1.06
CA ASN A 72 10.49 16.16 -0.26
C ASN A 72 11.82 15.41 -0.40
N GLY A 73 11.88 14.42 -1.30
CA GLY A 73 13.09 13.65 -1.54
C GLY A 73 13.29 12.48 -0.57
N GLN A 74 12.48 12.34 0.47
CA GLN A 74 12.54 11.20 1.40
C GLN A 74 11.61 10.08 0.94
N SER A 75 12.16 8.88 0.87
CA SER A 75 11.42 7.64 0.70
C SER A 75 11.31 6.96 2.06
N GLU A 76 10.11 6.59 2.48
CA GLU A 76 9.89 6.04 3.82
C GLU A 76 8.76 5.02 3.87
N ILE A 77 8.86 4.11 4.85
CA ILE A 77 7.75 3.26 5.29
C ILE A 77 7.35 3.74 6.67
N LYS A 78 6.13 4.27 6.78
CA LYS A 78 5.56 4.79 8.03
C LYS A 78 4.53 3.83 8.59
N PHE A 79 4.65 3.49 9.86
CA PHE A 79 3.63 2.80 10.63
C PHE A 79 2.68 3.83 11.26
N THR A 80 1.38 3.57 11.24
CA THR A 80 0.39 4.50 11.81
C THR A 80 -0.66 3.73 12.55
N GLN A 81 -0.77 3.97 13.86
CA GLN A 81 -1.75 3.33 14.73
C GLN A 81 -1.76 1.81 14.58
N LEU A 82 -0.56 1.22 14.54
CA LEU A 82 -0.40 -0.22 14.37
C LEU A 82 -0.57 -0.89 15.73
N GLU A 83 -1.56 -1.76 15.81
CA GLU A 83 -1.96 -2.45 17.03
C GLU A 83 -2.05 -3.94 16.77
N PHE A 84 -1.64 -4.73 17.75
CA PHE A 84 -1.78 -6.18 17.72
C PHE A 84 -2.60 -6.62 18.91
N ALA A 85 -3.65 -7.41 18.67
CA ALA A 85 -4.51 -7.92 19.72
C ALA A 85 -4.29 -9.41 19.93
N ARG A 86 -4.11 -9.84 21.17
CA ARG A 86 -4.11 -11.25 21.60
C ARG A 86 -5.41 -11.59 22.34
N SER A 87 -5.72 -12.88 22.44
CA SER A 87 -6.93 -13.30 23.13
C SER A 87 -6.87 -13.05 24.64
N GLN A 88 -8.01 -12.74 25.26
CA GLN A 88 -8.12 -12.57 26.71
C GLN A 88 -7.68 -13.83 27.47
N ALA A 89 -7.93 -15.02 26.91
CA ALA A 89 -7.56 -16.29 27.52
C ALA A 89 -6.04 -16.48 27.66
N ILE A 90 -5.25 -15.87 26.77
CA ILE A 90 -3.79 -15.85 26.86
C ILE A 90 -3.34 -14.71 27.78
N ALA A 91 -3.92 -13.51 27.61
CA ALA A 91 -3.56 -12.35 28.43
C ALA A 91 -3.78 -12.58 29.94
N SER A 92 -4.84 -13.29 30.32
CA SER A 92 -5.15 -13.62 31.72
C SER A 92 -4.27 -14.71 32.35
N GLN A 93 -3.32 -15.28 31.60
CA GLN A 93 -2.31 -16.18 32.16
C GLN A 93 -1.16 -15.41 32.82
N PHE A 94 -1.04 -14.12 32.50
CA PHE A 94 0.04 -13.26 32.97
C PHE A 94 -0.43 -12.32 34.08
N GLU A 95 0.50 -11.94 34.94
CA GLU A 95 0.26 -10.98 36.03
C GLU A 95 0.36 -9.52 35.53
N PRO A 96 -0.30 -8.56 36.22
CA PRO A 96 -0.28 -7.14 35.84
C PRO A 96 1.09 -6.45 35.85
N ASP A 97 2.12 -7.08 36.44
CA ASP A 97 3.48 -6.53 36.60
C ASP A 97 4.59 -7.51 36.14
N GLU A 98 4.25 -8.46 35.26
CA GLU A 98 5.15 -9.51 34.78
C GLU A 98 6.21 -9.02 33.77
N GLY A 99 5.99 -7.87 33.12
CA GLY A 99 6.90 -7.31 32.12
C GLY A 99 6.51 -7.69 30.70
N TYR A 100 7.45 -8.19 29.88
CA TYR A 100 7.16 -8.57 28.49
C TYR A 100 6.67 -10.01 28.38
N THR A 101 5.45 -10.20 27.90
CA THR A 101 4.72 -11.48 27.92
C THR A 101 4.33 -11.97 26.53
N GLY A 102 4.86 -11.35 25.48
CA GLY A 102 4.69 -11.76 24.10
C GLY A 102 5.48 -10.87 23.16
N LEU A 103 5.87 -11.40 22.00
CA LEU A 103 6.67 -10.69 21.01
C LEU A 103 6.13 -10.91 19.59
N ILE A 104 5.96 -9.81 18.87
CA ILE A 104 5.72 -9.77 17.43
C ILE A 104 6.87 -9.02 16.79
N GLN A 105 7.44 -9.56 15.73
CA GLN A 105 8.54 -8.91 15.02
C GLN A 105 8.10 -8.44 13.64
N ALA A 106 8.20 -7.13 13.40
CA ALA A 106 8.03 -6.55 12.08
C ALA A 106 9.39 -6.58 11.36
N VAL A 107 9.47 -7.31 10.25
CA VAL A 107 10.69 -7.38 9.44
C VAL A 107 10.46 -6.74 8.08
N ILE A 108 11.36 -5.84 7.70
CA ILE A 108 11.37 -5.17 6.41
C ILE A 108 12.65 -5.54 5.67
N PHE A 109 12.48 -6.03 4.45
CA PHE A 109 13.57 -6.53 3.63
C PHE A 109 13.27 -6.31 2.16
N GLU A 110 14.33 -6.19 1.37
CA GLU A 110 14.20 -6.20 -0.09
C GLU A 110 13.90 -7.63 -0.58
N VAL A 111 13.17 -7.77 -1.70
CA VAL A 111 12.93 -9.08 -2.36
C VAL A 111 14.22 -9.90 -2.49
N GLN A 112 15.34 -9.24 -2.81
CA GLN A 112 16.64 -9.89 -3.03
C GLN A 112 17.21 -10.49 -1.73
N ASP A 113 16.90 -9.87 -0.59
CA ASP A 113 17.35 -10.29 0.75
C ASP A 113 16.44 -11.34 1.38
N ARG A 114 15.47 -11.90 0.63
CA ARG A 114 14.51 -12.88 1.16
C ARG A 114 15.19 -14.12 1.76
N ASN A 115 16.36 -14.50 1.25
CA ASN A 115 17.15 -15.62 1.76
C ASN A 115 17.82 -15.33 3.12
N LEU A 116 17.89 -14.06 3.54
CA LEU A 116 18.40 -13.64 4.85
C LEU A 116 17.35 -13.77 5.97
N ILE A 117 16.09 -14.01 5.60
CA ILE A 117 14.98 -14.21 6.53
C ILE A 117 14.70 -15.70 6.68
N GLY A 118 14.84 -16.21 7.89
CA GLY A 118 14.74 -17.62 8.22
C GLY A 118 16.04 -18.40 7.96
N TYR A 119 15.94 -19.71 8.12
CA TYR A 119 17.03 -20.67 7.96
C TYR A 119 16.56 -21.85 7.11
N PRO A 120 17.23 -22.14 5.98
CA PRO A 120 16.88 -23.28 5.14
C PRO A 120 17.28 -24.59 5.82
N THR A 121 16.37 -25.55 5.85
CA THR A 121 16.61 -26.92 6.34
C THR A 121 16.21 -27.93 5.26
N PRO A 122 16.68 -29.20 5.36
CA PRO A 122 16.25 -30.25 4.43
C PRO A 122 14.73 -30.48 4.39
N TYR A 123 14.01 -30.10 5.44
CA TYR A 123 12.56 -30.29 5.57
C TYR A 123 11.74 -29.02 5.24
N GLY A 124 12.40 -27.92 4.86
CA GLY A 124 11.75 -26.65 4.58
C GLY A 124 12.46 -25.45 5.22
N TYR A 125 11.80 -24.30 5.23
CA TYR A 125 12.32 -23.10 5.90
C TYR A 125 11.84 -23.05 7.35
N ARG A 126 12.76 -22.68 8.24
CA ARG A 126 12.46 -22.36 9.64
C ARG A 126 12.63 -20.86 9.85
N TYR A 127 11.65 -20.22 10.43
CA TYR A 127 11.65 -18.77 10.68
C TYR A 127 11.98 -18.47 12.13
N CYS A 128 11.61 -19.33 13.05
CA CYS A 128 11.78 -19.10 14.48
C CYS A 128 13.03 -19.77 15.04
N CYS A 129 13.74 -19.03 15.87
CA CYS A 129 14.98 -19.47 16.48
C CYS A 129 14.71 -20.42 17.64
N THR A 130 14.99 -21.70 17.42
CA THR A 130 14.96 -22.72 18.45
C THR A 130 16.36 -23.02 18.98
N LYS A 131 16.45 -23.62 20.18
CA LYS A 131 17.73 -23.92 20.86
C LYS A 131 18.73 -24.71 20.00
N ASP A 132 18.25 -25.57 19.10
CA ASP A 132 19.08 -26.36 18.18
C ASP A 132 19.68 -25.56 17.00
N ILE A 133 19.09 -24.40 16.70
CA ILE A 133 19.51 -23.52 15.59
C ILE A 133 20.44 -22.40 16.07
N VAL A 134 20.30 -21.96 17.33
CA VAL A 134 21.18 -20.96 17.99
C VAL A 134 22.68 -21.17 17.67
N PRO A 135 23.29 -22.37 17.82
CA PRO A 135 24.72 -22.53 17.53
C PRO A 135 25.08 -22.37 16.05
N LYS A 136 24.12 -22.53 15.13
CA LYS A 136 24.34 -22.45 13.68
C LYS A 136 24.18 -21.03 13.14
N THR A 137 23.21 -20.28 13.65
CA THR A 137 22.84 -18.95 13.14
C THR A 137 23.18 -17.81 14.10
N LYS A 138 23.51 -18.13 15.36
CA LYS A 138 23.70 -17.15 16.45
C LYS A 138 22.47 -16.28 16.71
N CYS A 139 21.27 -16.79 16.40
CA CYS A 139 20.01 -16.10 16.69
C CYS A 139 19.67 -16.15 18.20
N HIS A 140 18.82 -15.22 18.62
CA HIS A 140 18.23 -15.23 19.96
C HIS A 140 17.00 -16.15 19.97
N GLN A 141 16.88 -16.99 21.00
CA GLN A 141 15.79 -17.95 21.12
C GLN A 141 14.42 -17.25 21.09
N ASP A 142 13.43 -17.92 20.48
CA ASP A 142 12.03 -17.47 20.39
C ASP A 142 11.85 -16.17 19.59
N ARG A 143 12.85 -15.85 18.74
CA ARG A 143 12.85 -14.71 17.83
C ARG A 143 13.04 -15.16 16.39
N LEU A 144 12.64 -14.31 15.46
CA LEU A 144 12.86 -14.45 14.03
C LEU A 144 14.35 -14.56 13.72
N ILE A 145 14.70 -15.56 12.91
CA ILE A 145 16.05 -15.73 12.39
C ILE A 145 16.26 -14.72 11.27
N VAL A 146 17.14 -13.76 11.50
CA VAL A 146 17.55 -12.75 10.50
C VAL A 146 19.06 -12.69 10.43
N GLN A 147 19.59 -12.70 9.21
CA GLN A 147 21.01 -12.45 8.95
C GLN A 147 21.17 -11.02 8.42
N GLN A 148 21.61 -10.11 9.28
CA GLN A 148 21.84 -8.72 8.87
C GLN A 148 23.14 -8.61 8.06
N LYS A 149 23.09 -7.82 6.99
CA LYS A 149 24.24 -7.37 6.22
C LYS A 149 24.94 -6.21 6.94
N ASP A 150 26.11 -5.81 6.43
CA ASP A 150 26.90 -4.70 6.97
C ASP A 150 26.16 -3.34 6.91
N ASP A 151 25.19 -3.21 6.00
CA ASP A 151 24.29 -2.03 5.88
C ASP A 151 23.16 -2.03 6.92
N GLY A 152 23.10 -3.04 7.79
CA GLY A 152 22.08 -3.21 8.81
C GLY A 152 20.69 -3.55 8.26
N TRP A 153 20.57 -4.01 7.00
CA TRP A 153 19.36 -4.62 6.45
C TRP A 153 19.45 -6.16 6.52
N PRO A 154 18.34 -6.89 6.69
CA PRO A 154 16.96 -6.43 6.94
C PRO A 154 16.73 -5.68 8.24
N LYS A 155 15.77 -4.74 8.25
CA LYS A 155 15.35 -4.03 9.48
C LYS A 155 14.33 -4.87 10.24
N VAL A 156 14.50 -4.98 11.55
CA VAL A 156 13.61 -5.73 12.44
C VAL A 156 13.18 -4.83 13.58
N LEU A 157 11.88 -4.83 13.86
CA LEU A 157 11.29 -4.12 14.98
C LEU A 157 10.57 -5.09 15.89
N ASP A 158 10.78 -4.90 17.18
CA ASP A 158 10.15 -5.70 18.22
C ASP A 158 8.94 -4.96 18.77
N ILE A 159 7.80 -5.63 18.78
CA ILE A 159 6.55 -5.14 19.34
C ILE A 159 6.15 -6.12 20.45
N TYR A 160 6.16 -5.63 21.68
CA TYR A 160 5.92 -6.48 22.85
C TYR A 160 4.49 -6.35 23.35
N PHE A 161 3.93 -7.46 23.80
CA PHE A 161 2.81 -7.44 24.74
C PHE A 161 3.38 -7.26 26.14
N GLU A 162 2.77 -6.36 26.91
CA GLU A 162 3.16 -6.08 28.29
C GLU A 162 2.14 -6.69 29.25
N ASN A 163 2.62 -7.30 30.32
CA ASN A 163 1.84 -7.78 31.46
C ASN A 163 0.65 -8.65 30.98
N ASN A 164 -0.55 -8.32 31.43
CA ASN A 164 -1.81 -8.92 31.03
C ASN A 164 -2.58 -8.11 29.98
N ASP A 165 -1.91 -7.22 29.25
CA ASP A 165 -2.56 -6.40 28.23
C ASP A 165 -3.00 -7.25 27.05
N THR A 166 -4.18 -6.96 26.51
CA THR A 166 -4.67 -7.64 25.30
C THR A 166 -4.15 -7.00 24.02
N ILE A 167 -3.60 -5.79 24.10
CA ILE A 167 -3.17 -5.00 22.94
C ILE A 167 -1.70 -4.63 23.11
N ALA A 168 -0.89 -4.93 22.10
CA ALA A 168 0.45 -4.40 21.92
C ALA A 168 0.40 -3.25 20.91
N LEU A 169 0.93 -2.09 21.28
CA LEU A 169 1.01 -0.92 20.41
C LEU A 169 2.41 -0.83 19.79
N SER A 170 2.45 -0.60 18.48
CA SER A 170 3.67 -0.17 17.81
C SER A 170 3.75 1.35 17.81
N TRP A 171 4.96 1.88 17.90
CA TRP A 171 5.20 3.33 17.90
C TRP A 171 4.93 3.87 16.49
N ASP A 172 4.58 5.15 16.35
CA ASP A 172 4.42 5.80 15.03
C ASP A 172 5.81 6.04 14.42
N GLU A 173 6.45 4.96 13.96
CA GLU A 173 7.80 4.99 13.40
C GLU A 173 7.80 5.16 11.89
N ALA A 174 8.88 5.74 11.39
CA ALA A 174 9.18 5.81 9.98
C ALA A 174 10.58 5.29 9.71
N ILE A 175 10.70 4.51 8.65
CA ILE A 175 11.96 3.92 8.20
C ILE A 175 12.32 4.55 6.86
N THR A 176 13.43 5.25 6.83
CA THR A 176 13.95 5.86 5.61
C THR A 176 14.59 4.80 4.71
N ILE A 177 14.28 4.87 3.42
CA ILE A 177 14.82 3.94 2.41
C ILE A 177 16.05 4.53 1.77
N GLU A 178 17.16 3.79 1.83
CA GLU A 178 18.46 4.19 1.32
C GLU A 178 18.76 3.65 -0.08
N SER A 179 18.16 2.51 -0.45
CA SER A 179 18.38 1.85 -1.74
C SER A 179 17.08 1.69 -2.52
N THR A 180 17.16 1.75 -3.85
CA THR A 180 15.99 1.52 -4.70
C THR A 180 15.76 0.02 -4.81
N GLY A 181 14.55 -0.43 -4.51
CA GLY A 181 14.23 -1.85 -4.51
C GLY A 181 12.74 -2.14 -4.35
N MET A 182 12.43 -3.43 -4.40
CA MET A 182 11.11 -3.94 -4.05
C MET A 182 11.15 -4.42 -2.60
N TYR A 183 10.42 -3.76 -1.71
CA TYR A 183 10.45 -4.04 -0.28
C TYR A 183 9.23 -4.83 0.16
N TYR A 184 9.42 -5.72 1.11
CA TYR A 184 8.38 -6.46 1.83
C TYR A 184 8.36 -6.05 3.29
N LEU A 185 7.17 -6.04 3.88
CA LEU A 185 6.96 -5.96 5.32
C LEU A 185 6.22 -7.22 5.77
N TRP A 186 6.81 -7.98 6.68
CA TRP A 186 6.14 -9.11 7.35
C TRP A 186 6.05 -8.84 8.84
N PHE A 187 4.91 -9.15 9.44
CA PHE A 187 4.79 -9.32 10.89
C PHE A 187 4.90 -10.81 11.17
N VAL A 188 5.79 -11.18 12.09
CA VAL A 188 6.14 -12.57 12.39
C VAL A 188 5.98 -12.83 13.86
N ILE A 189 5.34 -13.94 14.18
CA ILE A 189 5.11 -14.44 15.54
C ILE A 189 5.77 -15.81 15.64
N CYS A 190 6.63 -15.96 16.64
CA CYS A 190 7.28 -17.24 16.94
C CYS A 190 6.69 -17.96 18.14
N ASP A 191 5.86 -17.28 18.91
CA ASP A 191 5.14 -17.85 20.05
C ASP A 191 3.85 -18.53 19.58
N GLU A 192 3.65 -19.79 19.97
CA GLU A 192 2.45 -20.56 19.64
C GLU A 192 1.20 -20.03 20.34
N ASP A 193 1.35 -19.41 21.52
CA ASP A 193 0.22 -18.85 22.28
C ASP A 193 -0.41 -17.64 21.58
N LEU A 194 0.34 -16.99 20.69
CA LEU A 194 -0.09 -15.84 19.91
C LEU A 194 -0.65 -16.21 18.50
N GLN A 195 -0.93 -17.48 18.23
CA GLN A 195 -1.44 -17.93 16.91
C GLN A 195 -2.76 -17.25 16.49
N ALA A 196 -3.59 -16.86 17.46
CA ALA A 196 -4.87 -16.19 17.23
C ALA A 196 -4.77 -14.67 17.30
N ALA A 197 -3.55 -14.11 17.28
CA ALA A 197 -3.35 -12.68 17.29
C ALA A 197 -3.88 -12.04 15.99
N THR A 198 -4.30 -10.79 16.09
CA THR A 198 -4.77 -10.00 14.95
C THR A 198 -4.02 -8.69 14.85
N VAL A 199 -3.94 -8.14 13.64
CA VAL A 199 -3.31 -6.83 13.40
C VAL A 199 -4.35 -5.80 12.93
N ARG A 200 -4.25 -4.58 13.46
CA ARG A 200 -5.07 -3.42 13.10
C ARG A 200 -4.18 -2.21 12.88
N GLY A 201 -4.57 -1.30 11.99
CA GLY A 201 -3.85 -0.05 11.72
C GLY A 201 -3.53 0.09 10.25
N GLN A 202 -2.43 0.75 9.92
CA GLN A 202 -1.99 0.84 8.54
C GLN A 202 -0.48 1.09 8.41
N THR A 203 0.05 0.79 7.22
CA THR A 203 1.36 1.31 6.80
C THR A 203 1.24 2.17 5.57
N THR A 204 2.04 3.23 5.52
CA THR A 204 2.11 4.16 4.38
C THR A 204 3.51 4.15 3.80
N TRP A 205 3.59 3.92 2.49
CA TRP A 205 4.83 3.77 1.75
C TRP A 205 4.94 4.97 0.82
N LYS A 206 5.97 5.79 1.01
CA LYS A 206 6.15 7.05 0.28
C LYS A 206 7.45 6.98 -0.51
N ASN A 207 7.40 7.37 -1.78
CA ASN A 207 8.56 7.57 -2.63
C ASN A 207 9.04 9.03 -2.54
N PRO A 208 10.28 9.34 -2.97
CA PRO A 208 10.84 10.70 -2.92
C PRO A 208 9.97 11.78 -3.59
N THR A 209 9.18 11.38 -4.59
CA THR A 209 8.30 12.24 -5.39
C THR A 209 6.83 12.22 -4.92
N GLY A 210 6.50 11.50 -3.85
CA GLY A 210 5.16 11.36 -3.30
C GLY A 210 4.70 9.91 -3.13
N TYR A 211 3.40 9.70 -3.00
CA TYR A 211 2.82 8.39 -2.65
C TYR A 211 2.57 7.45 -3.83
N LEU A 212 3.04 7.79 -5.03
CA LEU A 212 2.86 6.93 -6.19
C LEU A 212 3.75 5.69 -6.03
N PRO A 213 3.19 4.47 -6.10
CA PRO A 213 3.93 3.22 -6.21
C PRO A 213 5.09 3.28 -7.21
N GLY A 214 6.29 2.86 -6.78
CA GLY A 214 7.48 2.92 -7.64
C GLY A 214 7.34 2.05 -8.88
N MET A 215 6.59 0.94 -8.77
CA MET A 215 6.26 0.07 -9.91
C MET A 215 5.42 0.77 -10.99
N MET A 216 4.64 1.79 -10.62
CA MET A 216 3.79 2.53 -11.56
C MET A 216 4.49 3.74 -12.18
N TYR A 217 5.61 4.19 -11.61
CA TYR A 217 6.33 5.39 -12.06
C TYR A 217 6.74 5.34 -13.55
N PRO A 218 7.27 4.24 -14.11
CA PRO A 218 7.62 4.18 -15.53
C PRO A 218 6.43 4.37 -16.48
N ASN A 219 5.22 4.07 -16.02
CA ASN A 219 4.00 4.09 -16.84
C ASN A 219 3.32 5.47 -16.91
N ILE A 220 3.77 6.46 -16.11
CA ILE A 220 3.16 7.81 -16.10
C ILE A 220 3.15 8.43 -17.50
N LYS A 221 4.26 8.31 -18.25
CA LYS A 221 4.36 8.87 -19.61
C LYS A 221 3.36 8.21 -20.57
N PHE A 222 3.21 6.89 -20.49
CA PHE A 222 2.24 6.15 -21.28
C PHE A 222 0.81 6.61 -20.97
N PHE A 223 0.44 6.69 -19.68
CA PHE A 223 -0.88 7.18 -19.29
C PHE A 223 -1.12 8.63 -19.70
N GLY A 224 -0.10 9.49 -19.63
CA GLY A 224 -0.16 10.87 -20.12
C GLY A 224 -0.47 10.95 -21.62
N VAL A 225 0.23 10.17 -22.44
CA VAL A 225 0.00 10.11 -23.90
C VAL A 225 -1.38 9.54 -24.23
N MET A 226 -1.80 8.47 -23.54
CA MET A 226 -3.13 7.88 -23.72
C MET A 226 -4.24 8.86 -23.35
N SER A 227 -4.11 9.55 -22.21
CA SER A 227 -5.06 10.57 -21.77
C SER A 227 -5.17 11.71 -22.78
N LEU A 228 -4.02 12.22 -23.28
CA LEU A 228 -4.01 13.24 -24.33
C LEU A 228 -4.71 12.75 -25.60
N SER A 229 -4.50 11.49 -25.99
CA SER A 229 -5.14 10.87 -27.16
C SER A 229 -6.66 10.75 -27.00
N TYR A 230 -7.15 10.41 -25.80
CA TYR A 230 -8.59 10.40 -25.53
C TYR A 230 -9.20 11.81 -25.55
N ILE A 231 -8.48 12.80 -25.04
CA ILE A 231 -8.92 14.20 -25.09
C ILE A 231 -9.01 14.68 -26.55
N THR A 232 -8.01 14.38 -27.40
CA THR A 232 -8.06 14.76 -28.81
C THR A 232 -9.18 14.05 -29.57
N LEU A 233 -9.43 12.76 -29.30
CA LEU A 233 -10.58 12.02 -29.85
C LEU A 233 -11.93 12.58 -29.37
N GLY A 234 -12.05 12.95 -28.11
CA GLY A 234 -13.29 13.56 -27.58
C GLY A 234 -13.56 14.95 -28.15
N LEU A 235 -12.52 15.71 -28.47
CA LEU A 235 -12.63 17.01 -29.14
C LEU A 235 -12.91 16.85 -30.64
N SER A 236 -12.27 15.89 -31.31
CA SER A 236 -12.50 15.63 -32.74
C SER A 236 -13.84 14.93 -33.01
N GLY A 237 -14.36 14.19 -32.03
CA GLY A 237 -15.69 13.60 -32.05
C GLY A 237 -16.85 14.61 -32.05
N ARG A 238 -16.59 15.89 -31.73
CA ARG A 238 -17.55 16.99 -31.97
C ARG A 238 -17.55 17.50 -33.42
N SER A 239 -16.63 17.05 -34.26
CA SER A 239 -16.52 17.45 -35.66
C SER A 239 -17.17 16.45 -36.62
N ALA A 240 -17.72 15.34 -36.14
CA ALA A 240 -18.50 14.40 -36.94
C ALA A 240 -20.00 14.74 -36.99
N GLU A 241 -20.42 15.92 -36.53
CA GLU A 241 -21.75 16.48 -36.82
C GLU A 241 -21.73 17.23 -38.17
N LEU A 242 -21.54 16.50 -39.26
CA LEU A 242 -21.83 16.94 -40.63
C LEU A 242 -22.38 15.73 -41.41
N PRO A 243 -23.45 15.82 -42.21
CA PRO A 243 -24.67 16.61 -42.11
C PRO A 243 -25.88 15.68 -42.38
N LEU A 244 -26.28 14.79 -41.47
CA LEU A 244 -27.39 13.84 -41.77
C LEU A 244 -28.74 14.20 -41.14
N GLN A 245 -28.83 15.33 -40.43
CA GLN A 245 -30.08 15.74 -39.78
C GLN A 245 -30.86 16.79 -40.59
N ARG A 246 -30.32 17.38 -41.66
CA ARG A 246 -31.05 18.42 -42.43
C ARG A 246 -32.02 17.83 -43.47
N ASP A 247 -31.79 16.61 -43.94
CA ASP A 247 -32.63 15.98 -44.97
C ASP A 247 -33.87 15.25 -44.40
N VAL A 248 -33.80 14.77 -43.16
CA VAL A 248 -34.95 14.10 -42.51
C VAL A 248 -36.07 15.09 -42.16
N TYR A 249 -35.72 16.32 -41.73
CA TYR A 249 -36.72 17.35 -41.39
C TYR A 249 -37.36 18.00 -42.64
N HIS A 250 -36.65 18.10 -43.77
CA HIS A 250 -37.24 18.62 -45.01
C HIS A 250 -38.16 17.61 -45.72
N ALA A 251 -37.88 16.29 -45.61
CA ALA A 251 -38.75 15.24 -46.16
C ALA A 251 -40.04 15.03 -45.34
N ALA A 252 -40.00 15.25 -44.01
CA ALA A 252 -41.17 15.09 -43.14
C ALA A 252 -42.20 16.23 -43.30
N CYS A 253 -41.77 17.45 -43.61
CA CYS A 253 -42.68 18.59 -43.81
C CYS A 253 -43.37 18.62 -45.18
N THR A 254 -42.80 17.99 -46.21
CA THR A 254 -43.42 17.93 -47.56
C THR A 254 -44.38 16.75 -47.73
N ALA A 255 -44.21 15.66 -46.97
CA ALA A 255 -45.12 14.50 -47.03
C ALA A 255 -46.42 14.66 -46.22
N SER A 256 -46.46 15.56 -45.23
CA SER A 256 -47.64 15.79 -44.38
C SER A 256 -48.66 16.78 -44.97
N ALA A 257 -48.25 17.59 -45.96
CA ALA A 257 -49.10 18.62 -46.56
C ALA A 257 -50.02 18.14 -47.70
N HIS A 258 -49.85 16.92 -48.23
CA HIS A 258 -50.63 16.45 -49.39
C HIS A 258 -51.66 15.35 -49.08
N ARG A 259 -51.79 14.90 -47.81
CA ARG A 259 -52.70 13.80 -47.41
C ARG A 259 -53.88 14.19 -46.52
N ARG A 260 -54.23 15.49 -46.43
CA ARG A 260 -55.50 15.93 -45.82
C ARG A 260 -56.15 17.00 -46.70
N GLY A 261 -57.06 16.56 -47.56
CA GLY A 261 -57.84 17.44 -48.43
C GLY A 261 -58.67 16.69 -49.46
N SER A 262 -59.24 15.52 -49.12
CA SER A 262 -60.29 14.87 -49.89
C SER A 262 -61.50 14.64 -48.98
N SER A 263 -62.70 14.86 -49.53
CA SER A 263 -64.06 14.79 -48.96
C SER A 263 -64.37 15.86 -47.92
N GLY A 264 -65.15 16.90 -48.19
CA GLY A 264 -66.44 16.98 -48.92
C GLY A 264 -67.52 17.38 -47.89
N PRO A 265 -68.55 18.16 -48.24
CA PRO A 265 -69.35 18.05 -49.46
C PRO A 265 -69.22 19.20 -50.46
#